data_AF-A0A9D0LNI0-F1
#
_entry.id   AF-A0A9D0LNI0-F1
#
_cell.length_a   1.000
_cell.length_b   1.000
_cell.length_c   1.000
_cell.angle_alpha   90.00
_cell.angle_beta   90.00
_cell.angle_gamma   90.00
#
_symmetry.space_group_name_H-M   'P 1'
#
loop_
_entity.id
_entity.type
_entity.pdbx_description
1 polymer ?
#
loop_
_entity_poly.entity_id
_entity_poly.type
_entity_poly.pdbx_seq_one_letter_code
_entity_poly.pdbx_strand_id
1 'polypeptide(L)'
;MSKKLTAPLLVLALFVVIVGGSWLRVFNDYWQLVFFYIGVNIIMAVSLNLINGYMGEFSCGHAAFMAVGAYVSSILTVWLFAEDKVFGPPVLPAGWAIPLLPVAIIVGGIAASIVGLLVAIPSFRTRGDYLAIITLAVNYIVKSAIENIEFIGGPRGFMGMKRVVNAMVGVFNAPWVLIWTFVGAIATIIIIQRFISSTFGKGVTAIREDE
;
A
#
# COMPACT_ATOMS: atom_id res chain seq x y z
N MET A 1 12.88 -26.80 19.57
CA MET A 1 13.23 -25.53 18.91
C MET A 1 11.95 -24.72 18.72
N SER A 2 11.88 -23.53 19.33
CA SER A 2 10.68 -22.71 19.55
C SER A 2 9.84 -22.46 18.28
N LYS A 3 8.57 -22.89 18.27
CA LYS A 3 7.57 -22.61 17.21
C LYS A 3 7.36 -21.12 16.93
N LYS A 4 7.85 -20.21 17.79
CA LYS A 4 7.73 -18.76 17.60
C LYS A 4 8.73 -18.19 16.59
N LEU A 5 9.87 -18.87 16.36
CA LEU A 5 10.89 -18.42 15.41
C LEU A 5 10.74 -19.03 14.01
N THR A 6 9.95 -20.09 13.85
CA THR A 6 9.82 -20.79 12.56
C THR A 6 9.03 -20.00 11.53
N ALA A 7 7.95 -19.32 11.93
CA ALA A 7 7.12 -18.52 11.03
C ALA A 7 7.86 -17.33 10.37
N PRO A 8 8.55 -16.44 11.12
CA PRO A 8 9.29 -15.33 10.48
C PRO A 8 10.45 -15.82 9.61
N LEU A 9 11.09 -16.93 9.98
CA LEU A 9 12.18 -17.52 9.21
C LEU A 9 11.69 -18.08 7.87
N LEU A 10 10.50 -18.69 7.85
CA LEU A 10 9.86 -19.18 6.61
C LEU A 10 9.46 -18.03 5.68
N VAL A 11 8.92 -16.94 6.23
CA VAL A 11 8.57 -15.74 5.45
C VAL A 11 9.82 -15.11 4.83
N LEU A 12 10.92 -15.03 5.59
CA LEU A 12 12.18 -14.50 5.11
C LEU A 12 12.81 -15.42 4.04
N ALA A 13 12.75 -16.74 4.23
CA ALA A 13 13.20 -17.70 3.24
C ALA A 13 12.40 -17.58 1.92
N LEU A 14 11.07 -17.46 2.02
CA LEU A 14 10.20 -17.26 0.85
C LEU A 14 10.54 -15.96 0.12
N PHE A 15 10.75 -14.86 0.86
CA PHE A 15 11.17 -13.59 0.30
C PHE A 15 12.49 -13.70 -0.49
N VAL A 16 13.49 -14.35 0.11
CA VAL A 16 14.81 -14.56 -0.54
C VAL A 16 14.66 -15.42 -1.80
N VAL A 17 13.84 -16.46 -1.78
CA VAL A 17 13.60 -17.32 -2.96
C VAL A 17 12.90 -16.56 -4.08
N ILE A 18 11.86 -15.78 -3.78
CA ILE A 18 11.12 -15.03 -4.80
C ILE A 18 11.99 -13.91 -5.41
N VAL A 19 12.66 -13.12 -4.56
CA VAL A 19 13.53 -12.03 -5.02
C VAL A 19 14.76 -12.58 -5.75
N GLY A 20 15.41 -13.60 -5.20
CA GLY A 20 16.58 -14.25 -5.79
C GLY A 20 16.25 -14.93 -7.12
N GLY A 21 15.14 -15.67 -7.19
CA GLY A 21 14.67 -16.28 -8.44
C GLY A 21 14.27 -15.26 -9.49
N SER A 22 13.70 -14.12 -9.09
CA SER A 22 13.41 -13.01 -10.00
C SER A 22 14.69 -12.33 -10.50
N TRP A 23 15.70 -12.17 -9.64
CA TRP A 23 16.98 -11.57 -10.03
C TRP A 23 17.76 -12.45 -11.00
N LEU A 24 17.75 -13.76 -10.78
CA LEU A 24 18.34 -14.76 -11.67
C LEU A 24 17.53 -15.01 -12.94
N ARG A 25 16.46 -14.25 -13.18
CA ARG A 25 15.54 -14.37 -14.33
C ARG A 25 14.95 -15.77 -14.51
N VAL A 26 14.78 -16.50 -13.40
CA VAL A 26 14.10 -17.81 -13.38
C VAL A 26 12.59 -17.63 -13.65
N PHE A 27 12.03 -16.47 -13.25
CA PHE A 27 10.62 -16.14 -13.42
C PHE A 27 10.38 -15.17 -14.59
N ASN A 28 9.42 -15.52 -15.45
CA ASN A 28 8.91 -14.63 -16.50
C ASN A 28 8.17 -13.41 -15.89
N ASP A 29 8.02 -12.33 -16.66
CA ASP A 29 7.35 -11.07 -16.28
C ASP A 29 5.93 -11.30 -15.74
N TYR A 30 5.22 -12.28 -16.29
CA TYR A 30 3.90 -12.69 -15.79
C TYR A 30 3.95 -13.11 -14.32
N TRP A 31 4.89 -13.97 -13.94
CA TRP A 31 5.02 -14.46 -12.57
C TRP A 31 5.45 -13.36 -11.61
N GLN A 32 6.31 -12.45 -12.06
CA GLN A 32 6.69 -11.27 -11.27
C GLN A 32 5.47 -10.38 -10.99
N LEU A 33 4.61 -10.17 -11.99
CA LEU A 33 3.36 -9.42 -11.82
C LEU A 33 2.39 -10.14 -10.87
N VAL A 34 2.30 -11.47 -10.93
CA VAL A 34 1.52 -12.27 -9.98
C VAL A 34 2.04 -12.10 -8.55
N PHE A 35 3.36 -12.20 -8.33
CA PHE A 35 3.96 -12.00 -7.00
C PHE A 35 3.75 -10.59 -6.47
N PHE A 36 3.84 -9.58 -7.32
CA PHE A 36 3.51 -8.21 -6.98
C PHE A 36 2.06 -8.10 -6.47
N TYR A 37 1.09 -8.64 -7.21
CA TYR A 37 -0.31 -8.62 -6.78
C TYR A 37 -0.52 -9.40 -5.48
N ILE A 38 0.15 -10.53 -5.29
CA ILE A 38 0.08 -11.28 -4.02
C ILE A 38 0.52 -10.39 -2.86
N GLY A 39 1.67 -9.70 -2.98
CA GLY A 39 2.18 -8.83 -1.92
C GLY A 39 1.23 -7.66 -1.61
N VAL A 40 0.67 -7.01 -2.63
CA VAL A 40 -0.33 -5.94 -2.44
C VAL A 40 -1.61 -6.46 -1.78
N ASN A 41 -2.11 -7.63 -2.20
CA ASN A 41 -3.30 -8.23 -1.59
C ASN A 41 -3.05 -8.68 -0.15
N ILE A 42 -1.83 -9.09 0.21
CA ILE A 42 -1.47 -9.38 1.61
C ILE A 42 -1.60 -8.10 2.45
N ILE A 43 -1.04 -6.97 1.99
CA ILE A 43 -1.14 -5.67 2.69
C ILE A 43 -2.62 -5.30 2.88
N MET A 44 -3.42 -5.43 1.81
CA MET A 44 -4.84 -5.13 1.83
C MET A 44 -5.60 -6.06 2.80
N ALA A 45 -5.39 -7.37 2.72
CA ALA A 45 -6.09 -8.35 3.54
C ALA A 45 -5.79 -8.16 5.03
N VAL A 46 -4.53 -7.90 5.40
CA VAL A 46 -4.15 -7.72 6.80
C VAL A 46 -4.71 -6.40 7.36
N SER A 47 -4.68 -5.32 6.57
CA SER A 47 -5.27 -4.04 6.97
C SER A 47 -6.80 -4.08 7.05
N LEU A 48 -7.46 -4.85 6.18
CA LEU A 48 -8.91 -5.10 6.24
C LEU A 48 -9.26 -5.95 7.47
N ASN A 49 -8.49 -7.00 7.74
CA ASN A 49 -8.70 -7.86 8.90
C ASN A 49 -8.57 -7.10 10.23
N LEU A 50 -7.75 -6.04 10.30
CA LEU A 50 -7.66 -5.20 11.50
C LEU A 50 -9.01 -4.55 11.86
N ILE A 51 -9.76 -4.08 10.87
CA ILE A 51 -11.06 -3.44 11.10
C ILE A 51 -12.14 -4.53 11.15
N ASN A 52 -12.40 -5.21 10.04
CA ASN A 52 -13.54 -6.12 9.94
C ASN A 52 -13.39 -7.38 10.81
N GLY A 53 -12.15 -7.79 11.13
CA GLY A 53 -11.88 -8.99 11.92
C GLY A 53 -11.67 -8.70 13.40
N TYR A 54 -10.70 -7.84 13.73
CA TYR A 54 -10.36 -7.55 15.14
C TYR A 54 -11.29 -6.52 15.79
N MET A 55 -11.80 -5.54 15.05
CA MET A 55 -12.73 -4.52 15.58
C MET A 55 -14.19 -4.93 15.47
N GLY A 56 -14.56 -5.80 14.51
CA GLY A 56 -15.94 -6.27 14.31
C GLY A 56 -16.78 -5.42 13.35
N GLU A 57 -16.45 -4.14 13.24
CA GLU A 57 -17.15 -3.20 12.37
C GLU A 57 -16.89 -3.50 10.89
N PHE A 58 -17.97 -3.69 10.12
CA PHE A 58 -17.87 -3.96 8.70
C PHE A 58 -17.63 -2.68 7.89
N SER A 59 -16.41 -2.52 7.38
CA SER A 59 -16.01 -1.41 6.52
C SER A 59 -15.62 -1.89 5.13
N CYS A 60 -16.04 -1.11 4.11
CA CYS A 60 -15.68 -1.33 2.71
C CYS A 60 -14.70 -0.28 2.18
N GLY A 61 -14.25 0.69 2.98
CA GLY A 61 -13.55 1.90 2.51
C GLY A 61 -12.07 1.75 2.13
N HIS A 62 -11.45 0.57 2.35
CA HIS A 62 -10.00 0.38 2.16
C HIS A 62 -9.52 0.69 0.73
N ALA A 63 -10.36 0.45 -0.28
CA ALA A 63 -10.01 0.72 -1.67
C ALA A 63 -9.80 2.22 -1.93
N ALA A 64 -10.63 3.10 -1.35
CA ALA A 64 -10.45 4.54 -1.42
C ALA A 64 -9.11 4.98 -0.82
N PHE A 65 -8.79 4.54 0.40
CA PHE A 65 -7.56 4.94 1.08
C PHE A 65 -6.31 4.42 0.35
N MET A 66 -6.38 3.19 -0.17
CA MET A 66 -5.34 2.63 -1.02
C MET A 66 -5.14 3.48 -2.28
N ALA A 67 -6.23 3.89 -2.95
CA ALA A 67 -6.15 4.74 -4.14
C ALA A 67 -5.50 6.09 -3.84
N VAL A 68 -5.93 6.79 -2.78
CA VAL A 68 -5.33 8.07 -2.37
C VAL A 68 -3.83 7.92 -2.11
N GLY A 69 -3.44 6.93 -1.30
CA GLY A 69 -2.03 6.70 -0.99
C GLY A 69 -1.20 6.38 -2.22
N ALA A 70 -1.70 5.49 -3.08
CA ALA A 70 -1.03 5.09 -4.32
C ALA A 70 -0.86 6.25 -5.30
N TYR A 71 -1.89 7.09 -5.45
CA TYR A 71 -1.83 8.26 -6.34
C TYR A 71 -0.83 9.30 -5.83
N VAL A 72 -0.90 9.66 -4.54
CA VAL A 72 0.01 10.65 -3.96
C VAL A 72 1.46 10.17 -4.02
N SER A 73 1.73 8.92 -3.62
CA SER A 73 3.09 8.38 -3.70
C SER A 73 3.59 8.29 -5.14
N SER A 74 2.70 7.95 -6.09
CA SER A 74 3.09 7.80 -7.49
C SER A 74 3.38 9.14 -8.17
N ILE A 75 2.53 10.14 -7.96
CA ILE A 75 2.74 11.49 -8.46
C ILE A 75 4.04 12.06 -7.93
N LEU A 76 4.27 11.95 -6.61
CA LEU A 76 5.48 12.44 -5.98
C LEU A 76 6.72 11.77 -6.59
N THR A 77 6.70 10.45 -6.70
CA THR A 77 7.85 9.70 -7.23
C THR A 77 8.12 10.01 -8.71
N VAL A 78 7.07 10.14 -9.52
CA VAL A 78 7.21 10.51 -10.95
C VAL A 78 7.73 11.94 -11.08
N TRP A 79 7.18 12.88 -10.33
CA TRP A 79 7.64 14.28 -10.32
C TRP A 79 9.12 14.43 -9.93
N LEU A 80 9.59 13.64 -8.95
CA LEU A 80 10.97 13.71 -8.46
C LEU A 80 11.99 13.02 -9.38
N PHE A 81 11.65 11.88 -9.98
CA PHE A 81 12.65 10.97 -10.57
C PHE A 81 12.40 10.58 -12.03
N ALA A 82 11.25 10.91 -12.61
CA ALA A 82 10.95 10.60 -13.99
C ALA A 82 10.69 11.88 -14.79
N GLU A 83 11.27 11.94 -15.99
CA GLU A 83 10.84 12.91 -16.98
C GLU A 83 9.40 12.57 -17.38
N ASP A 84 8.47 13.50 -17.20
CA ASP A 84 7.09 13.33 -17.62
C ASP A 84 6.57 14.52 -18.41
N LYS A 85 5.65 14.26 -19.34
CA LYS A 85 5.10 15.29 -20.22
C LYS A 85 4.36 16.38 -19.45
N VAL A 86 3.84 16.04 -18.27
CA VAL A 86 3.04 16.91 -17.43
C VAL A 86 3.91 17.70 -16.44
N PHE A 87 4.97 17.07 -15.93
CA PHE A 87 5.78 17.60 -14.83
C PHE A 87 7.15 18.17 -15.26
N GLY A 88 7.60 17.86 -16.48
CA GLY A 88 8.88 18.33 -17.01
C GLY A 88 10.06 17.42 -16.67
N PRO A 89 11.31 17.95 -16.70
CA PRO A 89 12.51 17.18 -16.42
C PRO A 89 12.59 16.78 -14.93
N PRO A 90 13.25 15.65 -14.61
CA PRO A 90 13.35 15.15 -13.24
C PRO A 90 14.12 16.13 -12.35
N VAL A 91 13.58 16.39 -11.16
CA VAL A 91 14.17 17.32 -10.18
C VAL A 91 15.43 16.73 -9.52
N LEU A 92 15.47 15.40 -9.35
CA LEU A 92 16.56 14.70 -8.67
C LEU A 92 17.23 13.63 -9.55
N PRO A 93 18.52 13.31 -9.30
CA PRO A 93 19.20 12.22 -9.99
C PRO A 93 18.57 10.85 -9.68
N ALA A 94 18.55 9.97 -10.68
CA ALA A 94 17.99 8.61 -10.59
C ALA A 94 18.53 7.76 -9.43
N GLY A 95 19.79 7.99 -9.01
CA GLY A 95 20.41 7.30 -7.87
C GLY A 95 19.67 7.46 -6.54
N TRP A 96 18.93 8.57 -6.38
CA TRP A 96 18.15 8.84 -5.17
C TRP A 96 16.78 8.18 -5.17
N ALA A 97 16.30 7.64 -6.30
CA ALA A 97 14.97 7.03 -6.39
C ALA A 97 14.81 5.83 -5.43
N ILE A 98 15.88 5.06 -5.22
CA ILE A 98 15.86 3.87 -4.34
C ILE A 98 15.63 4.27 -2.87
N PRO A 99 16.47 5.11 -2.22
CA PRO A 99 16.29 5.46 -0.81
C PRO A 99 15.10 6.38 -0.55
N LEU A 100 14.62 7.13 -1.54
CA LEU A 100 13.51 8.08 -1.36
C LEU A 100 12.14 7.45 -1.62
N LEU A 101 12.06 6.27 -2.25
CA LEU A 101 10.79 5.58 -2.47
C LEU A 101 10.00 5.33 -1.17
N PRO A 102 10.61 4.85 -0.07
CA PRO A 102 9.91 4.70 1.22
C PRO A 102 9.35 6.01 1.75
N VAL A 103 10.10 7.11 1.59
CA VAL A 103 9.65 8.45 2.00
C VAL A 103 8.41 8.84 1.20
N ALA A 104 8.41 8.61 -0.11
CA ALA A 104 7.25 8.87 -0.96
C ALA A 104 6.02 8.02 -0.57
N ILE A 105 6.23 6.75 -0.20
CA ILE A 105 5.17 5.87 0.31
C ILE A 105 4.63 6.39 1.64
N ILE A 106 5.49 6.85 2.56
CA ILE A 106 5.07 7.42 3.84
C ILE A 106 4.26 8.70 3.62
N VAL A 107 4.69 9.59 2.72
CA VAL A 107 3.92 10.79 2.36
C VAL A 107 2.54 10.42 1.80
N GLY A 108 2.47 9.41 0.93
CA GLY A 108 1.20 8.86 0.46
C GLY A 108 0.33 8.30 1.60
N GLY A 109 0.94 7.59 2.55
CA GLY A 109 0.26 7.09 3.75
C GLY A 109 -0.27 8.20 4.66
N ILE A 110 0.46 9.30 4.80
CA ILE A 110 0.01 10.49 5.54
C ILE A 110 -1.20 11.12 4.82
N ALA A 111 -1.14 11.27 3.50
CA ALA A 111 -2.28 11.78 2.72
C ALA A 111 -3.51 10.87 2.86
N ALA A 112 -3.33 9.55 2.77
CA ALA A 112 -4.40 8.58 2.99
C ALA A 112 -4.96 8.67 4.42
N SER A 113 -4.10 8.89 5.41
CA SER A 113 -4.51 9.08 6.82
C SER A 113 -5.33 10.35 7.01
N ILE A 114 -4.97 11.45 6.35
CA ILE A 114 -5.74 12.70 6.38
C ILE A 114 -7.13 12.49 5.78
N VAL A 115 -7.22 11.83 4.62
CA VAL A 115 -8.52 11.49 4.02
C VAL A 115 -9.31 10.54 4.93
N GLY A 116 -8.63 9.57 5.56
CA GLY A 116 -9.21 8.67 6.56
C GLY A 116 -9.80 9.43 7.75
N LEU A 117 -9.09 10.43 8.28
CA LEU A 117 -9.59 11.28 9.37
C LEU A 117 -10.83 12.09 8.96
N LEU A 118 -10.84 12.65 7.74
CA LEU A 118 -12.01 13.36 7.21
C LEU A 118 -13.23 12.44 7.11
N VAL A 119 -13.02 11.18 6.74
CA VAL A 119 -14.07 10.15 6.66
C VAL A 119 -14.49 9.63 8.04
N ALA A 120 -13.57 9.60 9.01
CA ALA A 120 -13.86 9.15 10.37
C ALA A 120 -14.87 10.06 11.09
N ILE A 121 -14.81 11.38 10.86
CA ILE A 121 -15.71 12.37 11.50
C ILE A 121 -17.21 12.05 11.31
N PRO A 122 -17.73 11.85 10.08
CA PRO A 122 -19.12 11.45 9.89
C PRO A 122 -19.39 10.01 10.34
N SER A 123 -18.38 9.13 10.22
CA SER A 123 -18.51 7.70 10.53
C SER A 123 -18.72 7.41 12.02
N PHE A 124 -18.17 8.23 12.93
CA PHE A 124 -18.37 8.06 14.38
C PHE A 124 -19.83 8.19 14.85
N ARG A 125 -20.72 8.72 14.00
CA ARG A 125 -22.15 8.87 14.30
C ARG A 125 -23.00 7.67 13.87
N THR A 126 -22.39 6.68 13.24
CA THR A 126 -23.06 5.51 12.65
C THR A 126 -22.38 4.22 13.11
N ARG A 127 -23.13 3.12 13.14
CA ARG A 127 -22.63 1.78 13.50
C ARG A 127 -23.20 0.72 12.57
N GLY A 128 -22.52 -0.42 12.47
CA GLY A 128 -22.99 -1.58 11.71
C GLY A 128 -23.25 -1.24 10.23
N ASP A 129 -24.42 -1.61 9.71
CA ASP A 129 -24.74 -1.48 8.28
C ASP A 129 -24.64 -0.05 7.75
N TYR A 130 -24.93 0.96 8.59
CA TYR A 130 -24.81 2.36 8.19
C TYR A 130 -23.35 2.78 7.96
N LEU A 131 -22.41 2.24 8.74
CA LEU A 131 -20.98 2.48 8.56
C LEU A 131 -20.50 1.86 7.24
N ALA A 132 -21.00 0.67 6.91
CA ALA A 132 -20.69 -0.01 5.65
C ALA A 132 -21.15 0.81 4.43
N ILE A 133 -22.37 1.35 4.47
CA ILE A 133 -22.93 2.20 3.41
C ILE A 133 -22.08 3.48 3.23
N ILE A 134 -21.71 4.15 4.33
CA ILE A 134 -20.88 5.36 4.29
C ILE A 134 -19.51 5.07 3.69
N THR A 135 -18.85 3.99 4.12
CA THR A 135 -17.51 3.64 3.63
C THR A 135 -17.53 3.21 2.15
N LEU A 136 -18.61 2.57 1.69
CA LEU A 136 -18.84 2.33 0.27
C LEU A 136 -19.00 3.64 -0.52
N ALA A 137 -19.80 4.58 -0.02
CA ALA A 137 -19.99 5.89 -0.66
C ALA A 137 -18.65 6.64 -0.80
N VAL A 138 -17.78 6.55 0.21
CA VAL A 138 -16.42 7.12 0.15
C VAL A 138 -15.59 6.52 -0.99
N ASN A 139 -15.67 5.21 -1.25
CA ASN A 139 -15.02 4.60 -2.41
C ASN A 139 -15.49 5.24 -3.73
N TYR A 140 -16.79 5.44 -3.88
CA TYR A 140 -17.35 6.06 -5.09
C TYR A 140 -16.94 7.53 -5.22
N ILE A 141 -16.90 8.28 -4.12
CA ILE A 141 -16.46 9.68 -4.12
C ILE A 141 -14.99 9.78 -4.55
N VAL A 142 -14.10 8.98 -3.94
CA VAL A 142 -12.67 9.00 -4.27
C VAL A 142 -12.44 8.54 -5.71
N LYS A 143 -13.11 7.46 -6.15
CA LYS A 143 -13.04 7.00 -7.53
C LYS A 143 -13.49 8.08 -8.51
N SER A 144 -14.65 8.68 -8.26
CA SER A 144 -15.19 9.75 -9.11
C SER A 144 -14.25 10.96 -9.14
N ALA A 145 -13.71 11.38 -8.00
CA ALA A 145 -12.76 12.48 -7.94
C ALA A 145 -11.51 12.21 -8.79
N ILE A 146 -10.93 11.00 -8.69
CA ILE A 146 -9.78 10.59 -9.50
C ILE A 146 -10.12 10.58 -10.99
N GLU A 147 -11.28 10.04 -11.37
CA GLU A 147 -11.71 9.95 -12.78
C GLU A 147 -11.97 11.34 -13.40
N ASN A 148 -12.37 12.33 -12.59
CA ASN A 148 -12.61 13.70 -13.05
C ASN A 148 -11.33 14.57 -13.11
N ILE A 149 -10.20 14.12 -12.56
CA ILE A 149 -8.94 14.87 -12.60
C ILE A 149 -8.08 14.36 -13.76
N GLU A 150 -8.24 14.98 -14.93
CA GLU A 150 -7.48 14.63 -16.14
C GLU A 150 -5.96 14.75 -15.96
N PHE A 151 -5.52 15.71 -15.15
CA PHE A 151 -4.10 15.95 -14.85
C PHE A 151 -3.39 14.72 -14.25
N ILE A 152 -4.12 13.87 -13.52
CA ILE A 152 -3.57 12.68 -12.86
C ILE A 152 -3.94 11.41 -13.66
N GLY A 153 -4.27 11.56 -14.93
CA GLY A 153 -4.60 10.47 -15.86
C GLY A 153 -6.08 10.12 -15.94
N GLY A 154 -6.93 10.71 -15.09
CA GLY A 154 -8.37 10.50 -15.11
C GLY A 154 -8.76 9.01 -15.12
N PRO A 155 -9.67 8.57 -16.01
CA PRO A 155 -10.11 7.18 -16.07
C PRO A 155 -9.04 6.16 -16.50
N ARG A 156 -7.91 6.62 -17.07
CA ARG A 156 -6.83 5.74 -17.54
C ARG A 156 -5.89 5.30 -16.42
N GLY A 157 -5.95 5.98 -15.27
CA GLY A 157 -4.98 5.84 -14.20
C GLY A 157 -3.70 6.63 -14.43
N PHE A 158 -2.95 6.84 -13.35
CA PHE A 158 -1.71 7.61 -13.40
C PHE A 158 -0.58 6.80 -14.06
N MET A 159 0.07 7.40 -15.06
CA MET A 159 1.14 6.78 -15.85
C MET A 159 2.50 7.40 -15.51
N GLY A 160 3.59 6.71 -15.83
CA GLY A 160 4.97 7.21 -15.64
C GLY A 160 5.80 6.42 -14.64
N MET A 161 5.16 5.64 -13.76
CA MET A 161 5.86 4.82 -12.76
C MET A 161 6.85 3.82 -13.39
N LYS A 162 6.57 3.31 -14.59
CA LYS A 162 7.50 2.44 -15.33
C LYS A 162 8.87 3.10 -15.57
N ARG A 163 8.90 4.42 -15.83
CA ARG A 163 10.16 5.16 -16.04
C ARG A 163 10.97 5.25 -14.74
N VAL A 164 10.30 5.50 -13.62
CA VAL A 164 10.94 5.50 -12.29
C VAL A 164 11.55 4.13 -11.98
N VAL A 165 10.80 3.05 -12.21
CA VAL A 165 11.29 1.68 -11.99
C VAL A 165 12.49 1.39 -12.88
N ASN A 166 12.45 1.76 -14.16
CA ASN A 166 13.58 1.58 -15.07
C ASN A 166 14.80 2.40 -14.63
N ALA A 167 14.60 3.62 -14.12
CA ALA A 167 15.67 4.45 -13.58
C ALA A 167 16.34 3.79 -12.35
N MET A 168 15.57 3.15 -11.45
CA MET A 168 16.12 2.38 -10.34
C MET A 168 16.91 1.15 -10.81
N VAL A 169 16.40 0.41 -11.79
CA VAL A 169 17.08 -0.75 -12.39
C VAL A 169 18.39 -0.34 -13.07
N GLY A 170 18.43 0.84 -13.68
CA GLY A 170 19.63 1.40 -14.31
C GLY A 170 20.76 1.74 -13.33
N VAL A 171 20.43 2.03 -12.07
CA VAL A 171 21.42 2.27 -11.00
C VAL A 171 21.98 0.95 -10.47
N PHE A 172 21.09 0.01 -10.16
CA PHE A 172 21.45 -1.34 -9.76
C PHE A 172 20.38 -2.32 -10.23
N ASN A 173 20.83 -3.34 -10.96
CA ASN A 173 19.95 -4.30 -11.61
C ASN A 173 19.36 -5.27 -10.60
N ALA A 174 18.22 -4.91 -10.01
CA ALA A 174 17.46 -5.73 -9.09
C ALA A 174 15.94 -5.57 -9.31
N PRO A 175 15.11 -6.56 -8.91
CA PRO A 175 13.66 -6.49 -9.03
C PRO A 175 13.04 -5.58 -7.96
N TRP A 176 13.30 -4.27 -8.06
CA TRP A 176 12.95 -3.26 -7.05
C TRP A 176 11.47 -3.26 -6.66
N VAL A 177 10.57 -3.41 -7.64
CA VAL A 177 9.12 -3.45 -7.39
C VAL A 177 8.78 -4.59 -6.42
N LEU A 178 9.29 -5.79 -6.67
CA LEU A 178 9.07 -6.94 -5.80
C LEU A 178 9.69 -6.72 -4.42
N ILE A 179 10.93 -6.23 -4.36
CA ILE A 179 11.61 -5.96 -3.10
C ILE A 179 10.76 -5.03 -2.23
N TRP A 180 10.33 -3.88 -2.77
CA TRP A 180 9.55 -2.90 -2.03
C TRP A 180 8.15 -3.41 -1.65
N THR A 181 7.48 -4.15 -2.52
CA THR A 181 6.16 -4.72 -2.22
C THR A 181 6.22 -5.75 -1.09
N PHE A 182 7.19 -6.66 -1.12
CA PHE A 182 7.33 -7.67 -0.06
C PHE A 182 7.87 -7.09 1.25
N VAL A 183 8.81 -6.14 1.19
CA VAL A 183 9.24 -5.38 2.38
C VAL A 183 8.05 -4.66 3.00
N GLY A 184 7.21 -4.02 2.18
CA GLY A 184 5.96 -3.40 2.61
C GLY A 184 5.02 -4.42 3.26
N ALA A 185 4.79 -5.57 2.63
CA ALA A 185 3.92 -6.62 3.17
C ALA A 185 4.40 -7.16 4.52
N ILE A 186 5.69 -7.47 4.64
CA ILE A 186 6.29 -7.93 5.90
C ILE A 186 6.19 -6.84 6.97
N ALA A 187 6.49 -5.59 6.62
CA ALA A 187 6.38 -4.46 7.54
C ALA A 187 4.94 -4.28 8.03
N THR A 188 3.95 -4.32 7.14
CA THR A 188 2.52 -4.23 7.49
C THR A 188 2.11 -5.36 8.45
N ILE A 189 2.50 -6.60 8.18
CA ILE A 189 2.20 -7.73 9.07
C ILE A 189 2.80 -7.50 10.46
N ILE A 190 4.08 -7.13 10.54
CA ILE A 190 4.77 -6.90 11.82
C ILE A 190 4.13 -5.75 12.59
N ILE A 191 3.84 -4.63 11.91
CA ILE A 191 3.22 -3.45 12.52
C ILE A 191 1.83 -3.81 13.08
N ILE A 192 1.00 -4.50 12.30
CA ILE A 192 -0.36 -4.86 12.72
C ILE A 192 -0.34 -5.89 13.85
N GLN A 193 0.53 -6.90 13.78
CA GLN A 193 0.69 -7.86 14.89
C GLN A 193 1.13 -7.18 16.18
N ARG A 194 2.12 -6.28 16.11
CA ARG A 194 2.56 -5.51 17.27
C ARG A 194 1.44 -4.61 17.80
N PHE A 195 0.71 -3.94 16.91
CA PHE A 195 -0.41 -3.08 17.28
C PHE A 195 -1.50 -3.85 18.04
N ILE A 196 -1.96 -4.99 17.52
CA ILE A 196 -3.01 -5.81 18.16
C ILE A 196 -2.53 -6.34 19.53
N SER A 197 -1.26 -6.72 19.64
CA SER A 197 -0.68 -7.16 20.93
C SER A 197 -0.46 -6.03 21.94
N SER A 198 -0.52 -4.77 21.51
CA SER A 198 -0.29 -3.59 22.37
C SER A 198 -1.51 -3.25 23.23
N THR A 199 -1.34 -2.32 24.17
CA THR A 199 -2.43 -1.82 25.02
C THR A 199 -3.56 -1.19 24.21
N PHE A 200 -3.24 -0.41 23.17
CA PHE A 200 -4.24 0.18 22.27
C PHE A 200 -4.99 -0.89 21.45
N GLY A 201 -4.28 -1.93 21.00
CA GLY A 201 -4.88 -3.02 20.25
C GLY A 201 -5.92 -3.82 21.04
N LYS A 202 -5.70 -4.00 22.35
CA LYS A 202 -6.71 -4.62 23.24
C LYS A 202 -8.01 -3.84 23.28
N GLY A 203 -7.94 -2.51 23.19
CA GLY A 203 -9.13 -1.65 23.10
C GLY A 203 -9.95 -1.91 21.83
N VAL A 204 -9.28 -2.19 20.70
CA VAL A 204 -9.96 -2.55 19.45
C VAL A 204 -10.74 -3.85 19.59
N THR A 205 -10.16 -4.85 20.26
CA THR A 205 -10.86 -6.12 20.54
C THR A 205 -12.02 -5.94 21.52
N ALA A 206 -11.88 -5.06 22.51
CA ALA A 206 -12.96 -4.75 23.45
C ALA A 206 -14.18 -4.11 22.75
N ILE A 207 -13.96 -3.25 21.75
CA ILE A 207 -15.06 -2.71 20.92
C ILE A 207 -15.86 -3.84 20.29
N ARG A 208 -15.20 -4.85 19.74
CA ARG A 208 -15.87 -6.02 19.15
C ARG A 208 -16.68 -6.83 20.17
N GLU A 209 -16.25 -6.85 21.42
CA GLU A 209 -16.97 -7.56 22.49
C GLU A 209 -18.16 -6.76 23.05
N ASP A 210 -18.14 -5.43 22.87
CA ASP A 210 -19.23 -4.51 23.22
C ASP A 210 -20.30 -4.38 22.11
N GLU A 211 -19.98 -4.77 20.87
CA GLU A 211 -20.93 -4.90 19.75
C GLU A 211 -21.72 -6.22 19.77
#